data_AF-A0A838GE79-F1
#
_entry.id   AF-A0A838GE79-F1
#
_cell.length_a   1.000
_cell.length_b   1.000
_cell.length_c   1.000
_cell.angle_alpha   90.00
_cell.angle_beta   90.00
_cell.angle_gamma   90.00
#
_symmetry.space_group_name_H-M   'P 1'
#
loop_
_entity.id
_entity.type
_entity.pdbx_description
1 polymer ?
#
loop_
_entity_poly.entity_id
_entity_poly.type
_entity_poly.pdbx_seq_one_letter_code
_entity_poly.pdbx_strand_id
1 'polypeptide(L)'
;MSLGDKGKKPTPRFRREDRHELRYQLSILLAELFSWVFWLIPRPLRYAIADRIGDVFRRMTHTYRDNVESNVAQVLHLPVTSPEVAAAVRSIFRTSARNFIDLITMPRQSKRSLIKSLHVAEGSWKTIEDAIASGRGVIFVLGHLGCFDLVGQVFWARGYKLTIVTGRTTSRFIFDGVT
;
A
#
# COMPACT_ATOMS: atom_id res chain seq x y z
N MET A 1 -10.76 25.46 -47.55
CA MET A 1 -9.72 24.57 -46.99
C MET A 1 -10.34 23.90 -45.76
N SER A 2 -10.92 22.71 -45.93
CA SER A 2 -11.72 22.02 -44.91
C SER A 2 -10.80 21.21 -43.99
N LEU A 3 -10.84 21.49 -42.68
CA LEU A 3 -10.13 20.70 -41.67
C LEU A 3 -10.84 19.34 -41.56
N GLY A 4 -10.20 18.32 -42.13
CA GLY A 4 -10.69 16.94 -42.09
C GLY A 4 -10.94 16.45 -40.67
N ASP A 5 -12.08 15.77 -40.52
CA ASP A 5 -12.48 15.00 -39.36
C ASP A 5 -11.37 14.00 -38.99
N LYS A 6 -10.56 14.36 -37.98
CA LYS A 6 -9.58 13.45 -37.39
C LYS A 6 -10.37 12.41 -36.61
N GLY A 7 -10.76 11.35 -37.29
CA GLY A 7 -11.50 10.22 -36.75
C GLY A 7 -11.00 9.85 -35.35
N LYS A 8 -11.93 9.84 -34.39
CA LYS A 8 -11.66 9.45 -33.00
C LYS A 8 -10.96 8.10 -33.00
N LYS A 9 -9.73 8.05 -32.48
CA LYS A 9 -9.01 6.79 -32.27
C LYS A 9 -9.92 5.86 -31.46
N PRO A 10 -10.09 4.59 -31.84
CA PRO A 10 -10.92 3.65 -31.11
C PRO A 10 -10.44 3.59 -29.66
N THR A 11 -11.37 3.71 -28.72
CA THR A 11 -11.08 3.57 -27.30
C THR A 11 -10.44 2.19 -27.08
N PRO A 12 -9.29 2.10 -26.41
CA PRO A 12 -8.66 0.82 -26.13
C PRO A 12 -9.66 -0.06 -25.38
N ARG A 13 -10.10 -1.16 -26.01
CA ARG A 13 -10.90 -2.18 -25.36
C ARG A 13 -9.97 -3.04 -24.51
N PHE A 14 -9.84 -2.68 -23.24
CA PHE A 14 -9.17 -3.53 -22.27
C PHE A 14 -9.97 -4.84 -22.12
N ARG A 15 -9.28 -5.98 -22.19
CA ARG A 15 -9.87 -7.30 -21.94
C ARG A 15 -10.48 -7.29 -20.54
N ARG A 16 -11.81 -7.38 -20.45
CA ARG A 16 -12.48 -7.66 -19.18
C ARG A 16 -12.18 -9.11 -18.83
N GLU A 17 -11.48 -9.34 -17.74
CA GLU A 17 -11.26 -10.70 -17.23
C GLU A 17 -12.55 -11.19 -16.56
N ASP A 18 -13.01 -12.37 -16.98
CA ASP A 18 -14.13 -13.06 -16.32
C ASP A 18 -13.70 -13.48 -14.92
N ARG A 19 -14.40 -12.98 -13.90
CA ARG A 19 -14.17 -13.39 -12.51
C ARG A 19 -14.90 -14.71 -12.29
N HIS A 20 -14.16 -15.74 -11.89
CA HIS A 20 -14.80 -16.98 -11.46
C HIS A 20 -15.38 -16.77 -10.06
N GLU A 21 -16.69 -16.53 -9.98
CA GLU A 21 -17.41 -16.02 -8.79
C GLU A 21 -17.06 -16.78 -7.51
N LEU A 22 -17.00 -18.11 -7.55
CA LEU A 22 -16.64 -18.93 -6.38
C LEU A 22 -15.24 -18.65 -5.83
N ARG A 23 -14.24 -18.47 -6.70
CA ARG A 23 -12.85 -18.21 -6.27
C ARG A 23 -12.73 -16.81 -5.67
N TYR A 24 -13.46 -15.86 -6.24
CA TYR A 24 -13.54 -14.48 -5.77
C TYR A 24 -14.22 -14.38 -4.39
N GLN A 25 -15.37 -15.02 -4.21
CA GLN A 25 -16.06 -15.05 -2.91
C GLN A 25 -15.20 -15.75 -1.85
N LEU A 26 -14.53 -16.84 -2.21
CA LEU A 26 -13.61 -17.53 -1.29
C LEU A 26 -12.40 -16.66 -0.90
N SER A 27 -11.80 -15.93 -1.85
CA SER A 27 -10.69 -15.02 -1.52
C SER A 27 -11.11 -13.91 -0.56
N ILE A 28 -12.29 -13.33 -0.77
CA ILE A 28 -12.85 -12.31 0.13
C ILE A 28 -13.11 -12.89 1.51
N LEU A 29 -13.77 -14.06 1.59
CA LEU A 29 -14.08 -14.68 2.87
C LEU A 29 -12.81 -14.97 3.68
N LEU A 30 -11.76 -15.49 3.04
CA LEU A 30 -10.48 -15.74 3.70
C LEU A 30 -9.80 -14.44 4.14
N ALA A 31 -9.81 -13.40 3.31
CA ALA A 31 -9.27 -12.10 3.66
C ALA A 31 -10.01 -11.47 4.86
N GLU A 32 -11.34 -11.55 4.87
CA GLU A 32 -12.19 -11.05 5.95
C GLU A 32 -11.93 -11.81 7.27
N LEU A 33 -11.84 -13.14 7.21
CA LEU A 33 -11.53 -13.98 8.38
C LEU A 33 -10.13 -13.66 8.92
N PHE A 34 -9.14 -13.57 8.03
CA PHE A 34 -7.77 -13.22 8.39
C PHE A 34 -7.69 -11.83 9.03
N SER A 35 -8.40 -10.86 8.46
CA SER A 35 -8.55 -9.51 9.01
C SER A 35 -9.14 -9.54 10.43
N TRP A 36 -10.21 -10.31 10.66
CA TRP A 36 -10.83 -10.47 11.98
C TRP A 36 -9.87 -11.07 13.01
N VAL A 37 -9.19 -12.16 12.65
CA VAL A 37 -8.24 -12.83 13.54
C VAL A 37 -7.16 -11.86 14.00
N PHE A 38 -6.53 -11.13 13.08
CA PHE A 38 -5.49 -10.17 13.45
C PHE A 38 -6.05 -8.94 14.19
N TRP A 39 -7.25 -8.48 13.84
CA TRP A 39 -7.85 -7.33 14.50
C TRP A 39 -8.14 -7.57 16.00
N LEU A 40 -8.53 -8.81 16.36
CA LEU A 40 -8.76 -9.20 17.76
C LEU A 40 -7.46 -9.22 18.60
N ILE A 41 -6.29 -9.32 17.97
CA ILE A 41 -5.01 -9.31 18.65
C ILE A 41 -4.65 -7.87 19.07
N PRO A 42 -4.29 -7.61 20.34
CA PRO A 42 -3.83 -6.30 20.77
C PRO A 42 -2.65 -5.78 19.94
N ARG A 43 -2.65 -4.49 19.63
CA ARG A 43 -1.65 -3.86 18.73
C ARG A 43 -0.19 -4.15 19.12
N PRO A 44 0.23 -4.12 20.40
CA PRO A 44 1.61 -4.43 20.77
C PRO A 44 2.01 -5.86 20.38
N LEU A 45 1.11 -6.82 20.59
CA LEU A 45 1.34 -8.23 20.24
C LEU A 45 1.36 -8.43 18.72
N ARG A 46 0.45 -7.76 17.99
CA ARG A 46 0.49 -7.74 16.51
C ARG A 46 1.84 -7.27 15.98
N TYR A 47 2.38 -6.17 16.52
CA TYR A 47 3.67 -5.64 16.06
C TYR A 47 4.84 -6.54 16.46
N ALA A 48 4.79 -7.17 17.63
CA ALA A 48 5.76 -8.20 17.99
C ALA A 48 5.74 -9.39 17.02
N ILE A 49 4.55 -9.85 16.61
CA ILE A 49 4.39 -10.90 15.61
C ILE A 49 4.94 -10.44 14.25
N ALA A 50 4.57 -9.25 13.77
CA ALA A 50 5.12 -8.68 12.53
C ALA A 50 6.65 -8.61 12.56
N ASP A 51 7.24 -8.18 13.67
CA ASP A 51 8.70 -8.09 13.79
C ASP A 51 9.38 -9.45 13.65
N ARG A 52 8.78 -10.49 14.23
CA ARG A 52 9.28 -11.87 14.09
C ARG A 52 9.11 -12.38 12.67
N ILE A 53 7.97 -12.12 12.03
CA ILE A 53 7.74 -12.46 10.62
C ILE A 53 8.78 -11.76 9.73
N GLY A 54 9.03 -10.47 9.94
CA GLY A 54 10.04 -9.71 9.21
C GLY A 54 11.46 -10.27 9.41
N ASP A 55 11.84 -10.58 10.65
CA ASP A 55 13.13 -11.20 10.97
C ASP A 55 13.30 -12.58 10.29
N VAL A 56 12.24 -13.39 10.24
CA VAL A 56 12.23 -14.70 9.57
C VAL A 56 12.30 -14.53 8.05
N PHE A 57 11.47 -13.66 7.47
CA PHE A 57 11.44 -13.42 6.03
C PHE A 57 12.78 -12.91 5.51
N ARG A 58 13.44 -12.02 6.26
CA ARG A 58 14.81 -11.55 5.98
C ARG A 58 15.81 -12.70 5.90
N ARG A 59 15.67 -13.72 6.74
CA ARG A 59 16.58 -14.88 6.75
C ARG A 59 16.30 -15.86 5.62
N MET A 60 15.03 -16.00 5.22
CA MET A 60 14.61 -17.00 4.24
C MET A 60 14.67 -16.50 2.78
N THR A 61 14.66 -15.18 2.56
CA THR A 61 14.59 -14.59 1.21
C THR A 61 15.90 -13.95 0.78
N HIS A 62 16.91 -14.78 0.52
CA HIS A 62 18.28 -14.33 0.20
C HIS A 62 18.33 -13.29 -0.93
N THR A 63 17.77 -13.59 -2.11
CA THR A 63 17.79 -12.64 -3.25
C THR A 63 17.11 -11.31 -2.91
N TYR A 64 15.99 -11.35 -2.19
CA TYR A 64 15.27 -10.12 -1.82
C TYR A 64 16.07 -9.31 -0.79
N ARG A 65 16.64 -9.98 0.21
CA ARG A 65 17.52 -9.36 1.20
C ARG A 65 18.74 -8.72 0.54
N ASP A 66 19.42 -9.41 -0.36
CA ASP A 66 20.63 -8.91 -1.01
C ASP A 66 20.32 -7.67 -1.87
N ASN A 67 19.16 -7.63 -2.54
CA ASN A 67 18.68 -6.43 -3.25
C ASN A 67 18.41 -5.26 -2.30
N VAL A 68 17.77 -5.51 -1.16
CA VAL A 68 17.51 -4.46 -0.14
C VAL A 68 18.83 -3.96 0.45
N GLU A 69 19.77 -4.85 0.75
CA GLU A 69 21.12 -4.52 1.22
C GLU A 69 21.87 -3.62 0.23
N SER A 70 21.87 -3.97 -1.07
CA SER A 70 22.47 -3.16 -2.13
C SER A 70 21.84 -1.77 -2.22
N ASN A 71 20.50 -1.68 -2.20
CA ASN A 71 19.78 -0.41 -2.28
C ASN A 71 20.08 0.49 -1.07
N VAL A 72 20.08 -0.08 0.13
CA VAL A 72 20.36 0.66 1.37
C VAL A 72 21.81 1.13 1.41
N ALA A 73 22.77 0.27 1.03
CA ALA A 73 24.17 0.63 0.93
C ALA A 73 24.40 1.81 -0.02
N GLN A 74 23.72 1.79 -1.17
CA GLN A 74 23.78 2.89 -2.15
C GLN A 74 23.22 4.20 -1.59
N VAL A 75 22.06 4.17 -0.92
CA VAL A 75 21.42 5.38 -0.34
C VAL A 75 22.22 5.94 0.83
N LEU A 76 22.80 5.09 1.66
CA LEU A 76 23.59 5.52 2.82
C LEU A 76 25.04 5.86 2.47
N HIS A 77 25.49 5.56 1.25
CA HIS A 77 26.89 5.65 0.84
C HIS A 77 27.84 4.87 1.78
N LEU A 78 27.40 3.69 2.21
CA LEU A 78 28.15 2.79 3.09
C LEU A 78 28.37 1.43 2.43
N PRO A 79 29.43 0.69 2.80
CA PRO A 79 29.59 -0.69 2.37
C PRO A 79 28.41 -1.56 2.80
N VAL A 80 28.02 -2.54 1.97
CA VAL A 80 26.96 -3.51 2.30
C VAL A 80 27.22 -4.26 3.62
N THR A 81 28.49 -4.43 3.98
CA THR A 81 28.92 -5.09 5.21
C THR A 81 28.82 -4.20 6.46
N SER A 82 28.41 -2.93 6.34
CA SER A 82 28.38 -2.02 7.49
C SER A 82 27.27 -2.41 8.48
N PRO A 83 27.52 -2.26 9.80
CA PRO A 83 26.49 -2.50 10.83
C PRO A 83 25.23 -1.64 10.65
N GLU A 84 25.39 -0.41 10.15
CA GLU A 84 24.30 0.53 9.87
C GLU A 84 23.39 0.03 8.76
N VAL A 85 23.97 -0.49 7.66
CA VAL A 85 23.21 -1.12 6.57
C VAL A 85 22.45 -2.33 7.11
N ALA A 86 23.10 -3.20 7.87
CA ALA A 86 22.44 -4.37 8.46
C ALA A 86 21.28 -4.00 9.41
N ALA A 87 21.45 -2.95 10.21
CA ALA A 87 20.41 -2.43 11.11
C ALA A 87 19.22 -1.84 10.33
N ALA A 88 19.50 -1.03 9.30
CA ALA A 88 18.49 -0.44 8.43
C ALA A 88 17.71 -1.51 7.66
N VAL A 89 18.38 -2.50 7.07
CA VAL A 89 17.77 -3.63 6.39
C VAL A 89 16.84 -4.38 7.34
N ARG A 90 17.30 -4.73 8.56
CA ARG A 90 16.42 -5.37 9.54
C ARG A 90 15.19 -4.53 9.87
N SER A 91 15.35 -3.22 10.04
CA SER A 91 14.25 -2.29 10.28
C SER A 91 13.25 -2.25 9.11
N ILE A 92 13.73 -2.27 7.87
CA ILE A 92 12.90 -2.30 6.66
C ILE A 92 12.03 -3.56 6.63
N PHE A 93 12.63 -4.74 6.79
CA PHE A 93 11.87 -6.00 6.78
C PHE A 93 10.79 -6.05 7.87
N ARG A 94 11.10 -5.56 9.07
CA ARG A 94 10.12 -5.44 10.17
C ARG A 94 9.02 -4.44 9.83
N THR A 95 9.39 -3.27 9.29
CA THR A 95 8.43 -2.23 8.89
C THR A 95 7.50 -2.72 7.79
N SER A 96 8.02 -3.43 6.78
CA SER A 96 7.19 -4.04 5.73
C SER A 96 6.18 -5.04 6.29
N ALA A 97 6.60 -5.88 7.25
CA ALA A 97 5.69 -6.81 7.92
C ALA A 97 4.63 -6.08 8.77
N ARG A 98 5.00 -5.00 9.46
CA ARG A 98 4.04 -4.15 10.20
C ARG A 98 3.05 -3.47 9.26
N ASN A 99 3.51 -2.91 8.14
CA ASN A 99 2.65 -2.29 7.13
C ASN A 99 1.63 -3.28 6.58
N PHE A 100 2.03 -4.53 6.37
CA PHE A 100 1.11 -5.58 5.94
C PHE A 100 0.08 -5.91 7.02
N ILE A 101 0.47 -6.00 8.30
CA ILE A 101 -0.48 -6.17 9.41
C ILE A 101 -1.45 -4.98 9.53
N ASP A 102 -0.95 -3.76 9.34
CA ASP A 102 -1.79 -2.56 9.36
C ASP A 102 -2.80 -2.61 8.19
N LEU A 103 -2.37 -2.99 6.99
CA LEU A 103 -3.23 -3.19 5.82
C LEU A 103 -4.36 -4.19 6.08
N ILE A 104 -4.05 -5.40 6.55
CA ILE A 104 -5.07 -6.43 6.78
C ILE A 104 -6.06 -6.07 7.89
N THR A 105 -5.67 -5.22 8.86
CA THR A 105 -6.56 -4.79 9.95
C THR A 105 -7.27 -3.47 9.67
N MET A 106 -6.95 -2.83 8.54
CA MET A 106 -7.49 -1.54 8.13
C MET A 106 -9.00 -1.55 7.88
N PRO A 107 -9.62 -2.57 7.23
CA PRO A 107 -11.06 -2.61 6.98
C PRO A 107 -11.91 -2.59 8.26
N ARG A 108 -11.32 -2.92 9.41
CA ARG A 108 -11.98 -2.93 10.72
C ARG A 108 -11.85 -1.62 11.49
N GLN A 109 -11.07 -0.66 10.97
CA GLN A 109 -10.90 0.63 11.62
C GLN A 109 -12.09 1.54 11.34
N SER A 110 -12.55 2.26 12.36
CA SER A 110 -13.53 3.33 12.14
C SER A 110 -12.91 4.49 11.35
N LYS A 111 -13.72 5.23 10.58
CA LYS A 111 -13.28 6.46 9.90
C LYS A 111 -12.56 7.42 10.85
N ARG A 112 -13.07 7.58 12.08
CA ARG A 112 -12.47 8.41 13.12
C ARG A 112 -11.08 7.90 13.53
N SER A 113 -10.90 6.60 13.67
CA SER A 113 -9.60 5.98 13.98
C SER A 113 -8.59 6.23 12.87
N LEU A 114 -8.99 6.00 11.61
CA LEU A 114 -8.16 6.25 10.44
C LEU A 114 -7.70 7.72 10.39
N ILE A 115 -8.64 8.67 10.49
CA ILE A 115 -8.32 10.10 10.44
C ILE A 115 -7.33 10.49 11.55
N LYS A 116 -7.51 9.97 12.78
CA LYS A 116 -6.61 10.23 13.91
C LYS A 116 -5.22 9.59 13.76
N SER A 117 -5.09 8.54 12.95
CA SER A 117 -3.81 7.85 12.77
C SER A 117 -2.83 8.62 11.88
N LEU A 118 -3.34 9.48 10.99
CA LEU A 118 -2.51 10.26 10.07
C LEU A 118 -2.14 11.62 10.68
N HIS A 119 -0.85 11.82 10.86
CA HIS A 119 -0.27 13.10 11.26
C HIS A 119 0.41 13.72 10.04
N VAL A 120 0.03 14.94 9.70
CA VAL A 120 0.60 15.71 8.59
C VAL A 120 1.19 17.00 9.12
N ALA A 121 2.14 17.57 8.38
CA ALA A 121 2.67 18.89 8.69
C ALA A 121 1.57 19.96 8.69
N GLU A 122 1.76 21.00 9.47
CA GLU A 122 0.83 22.14 9.52
C GLU A 122 0.61 22.72 8.11
N GLY A 123 -0.64 23.10 7.81
CA GLY A 123 -1.02 23.62 6.49
C GLY A 123 -1.23 22.57 5.39
N SER A 124 -0.79 21.31 5.56
CA SER A 124 -0.89 20.28 4.50
C SER A 124 -2.32 20.06 4.02
N TRP A 125 -3.30 20.03 4.92
CA TRP A 125 -4.72 19.87 4.55
C TRP A 125 -5.23 21.07 3.74
N LYS A 126 -4.85 22.28 4.14
CA LYS A 126 -5.23 23.49 3.41
C LYS A 126 -4.66 23.48 2.00
N THR A 127 -3.39 23.08 1.82
CA THR A 127 -2.79 22.95 0.49
C THR A 127 -3.57 21.97 -0.40
N ILE A 128 -4.03 20.86 0.16
CA ILE A 128 -4.84 19.87 -0.55
C ILE A 128 -6.20 20.45 -0.92
N GLU A 129 -6.88 21.11 0.02
CA GLU A 129 -8.19 21.73 -0.19
C GLU A 129 -8.15 22.83 -1.24
N ASP A 130 -7.14 23.70 -1.18
CA ASP A 130 -6.92 24.78 -2.16
C ASP A 130 -6.64 24.21 -3.57
N ALA A 131 -5.86 23.12 -3.66
CA ALA A 131 -5.58 22.44 -4.93
C ALA A 131 -6.87 21.82 -5.52
N ILE A 132 -7.71 21.19 -4.70
CA ILE A 132 -9.01 20.64 -5.13
C ILE A 132 -9.95 21.77 -5.56
N ALA A 133 -10.02 22.87 -4.80
CA ALA A 133 -10.85 24.02 -5.09
C ALA A 133 -10.50 24.71 -6.42
N SER A 134 -9.27 24.56 -6.90
CA SER A 134 -8.85 25.07 -8.22
C SER A 134 -9.59 24.43 -9.41
N GLY A 135 -10.34 23.34 -9.20
CA GLY A 135 -11.18 22.72 -10.22
C GLY A 135 -10.44 21.95 -11.31
N ARG A 136 -9.10 21.81 -11.21
CA ARG A 136 -8.25 21.11 -12.19
C ARG A 136 -8.02 19.62 -11.89
N GLY A 137 -8.50 19.15 -10.73
CA GLY A 137 -8.15 17.85 -10.17
C GLY A 137 -6.76 17.86 -9.51
N VAL A 138 -6.45 16.82 -8.75
CA VAL A 138 -5.18 16.68 -8.01
C VAL A 138 -4.60 15.30 -8.27
N ILE A 139 -3.29 15.25 -8.55
CA ILE A 139 -2.53 14.01 -8.66
C ILE A 139 -1.64 13.91 -7.43
N PHE A 140 -1.85 12.86 -6.64
CA PHE A 140 -0.95 12.51 -5.53
C PHE A 140 0.12 11.54 -6.02
N VAL A 141 1.38 11.90 -5.80
CA VAL A 141 2.54 11.06 -6.10
C VAL A 141 3.19 10.65 -4.78
N LEU A 142 3.32 9.35 -4.56
CA LEU A 142 3.78 8.75 -3.30
C LEU A 142 4.96 7.83 -3.58
N GLY A 143 5.92 7.77 -2.66
CA GLY A 143 6.89 6.68 -2.62
C GLY A 143 6.28 5.44 -1.96
N HIS A 144 6.84 4.26 -2.24
CA HIS A 144 6.54 3.02 -1.49
C HIS A 144 7.20 3.07 -0.10
N LEU A 145 6.75 4.00 0.74
CA LEU A 145 7.32 4.31 2.04
C LEU A 145 6.26 4.19 3.14
N GLY A 146 6.57 3.46 4.20
CA GLY A 146 5.62 3.19 5.28
C GLY A 146 4.35 2.48 4.80
N CYS A 147 3.28 2.60 5.57
CA CYS A 147 1.96 2.07 5.22
C CYS A 147 1.24 3.06 4.28
N PHE A 148 1.70 3.16 3.03
CA PHE A 148 1.16 4.12 2.06
C PHE A 148 -0.32 3.89 1.73
N ASP A 149 -0.83 2.66 1.89
CA ASP A 149 -2.26 2.34 1.77
C ASP A 149 -3.15 3.15 2.73
N LEU A 150 -2.62 3.49 3.92
CA LEU A 150 -3.31 4.30 4.92
C LEU A 150 -3.70 5.68 4.36
N VAL A 151 -2.87 6.26 3.49
CA VAL A 151 -3.12 7.59 2.90
C VAL A 151 -4.43 7.55 2.11
N GLY A 152 -4.60 6.57 1.22
CA GLY A 152 -5.83 6.43 0.44
C GLY A 152 -7.07 6.26 1.32
N GLN A 153 -6.97 5.43 2.37
CA GLN A 153 -8.09 5.21 3.29
C GLN A 153 -8.45 6.44 4.11
N VAL A 154 -7.47 7.25 4.53
CA VAL A 154 -7.73 8.49 5.26
C VAL A 154 -8.42 9.52 4.38
N PHE A 155 -8.01 9.65 3.12
CA PHE A 155 -8.69 10.54 2.18
C PHE A 155 -10.14 10.08 1.93
N TRP A 156 -10.37 8.78 1.76
CA TRP A 156 -11.72 8.22 1.66
C TRP A 156 -12.55 8.51 2.93
N ALA A 157 -11.95 8.31 4.11
CA ALA A 157 -12.61 8.55 5.38
C ALA A 157 -13.00 10.02 5.59
N ARG A 158 -12.23 10.97 5.01
CA ARG A 158 -12.54 12.41 4.98
C ARG A 158 -13.54 12.82 3.89
N GLY A 159 -13.98 11.87 3.05
CA GLY A 159 -15.02 12.10 2.04
C GLY A 159 -14.50 12.52 0.66
N TYR A 160 -13.19 12.45 0.41
CA TYR A 160 -12.64 12.75 -0.91
C TYR A 160 -12.94 11.61 -1.89
N LYS A 161 -13.28 11.96 -3.14
CA LYS A 161 -13.38 11.00 -4.24
C LYS A 161 -11.98 10.69 -4.75
N LEU A 162 -11.57 9.44 -4.65
CA LEU A 162 -10.25 8.97 -5.09
C LEU A 162 -10.38 7.98 -6.24
N THR A 163 -9.46 8.09 -7.18
CA THR A 163 -9.20 7.07 -8.20
C THR A 163 -7.77 6.60 -7.99
N ILE A 164 -7.59 5.30 -7.77
CA ILE A 164 -6.28 4.68 -7.59
C ILE A 164 -6.05 3.72 -8.75
N VAL A 165 -4.88 3.80 -9.37
CA VAL A 165 -4.47 2.85 -10.40
C VAL A 165 -3.73 1.71 -9.72
N THR A 166 -4.24 0.49 -9.87
CA THR A 166 -3.60 -0.71 -9.32
C THR A 166 -3.23 -1.67 -10.45
N GLY A 167 -2.08 -2.32 -10.29
CA GLY A 167 -1.62 -3.41 -11.17
C GLY A 167 -1.60 -4.72 -10.40
N ARG A 168 -1.79 -5.84 -11.09
CA ARG A 168 -1.64 -7.16 -10.46
C ARG A 168 -0.15 -7.46 -10.26
N THR A 169 0.24 -7.64 -9.01
CA THR A 169 1.59 -8.06 -8.61
C THR A 169 1.61 -9.47 -8.00
N THR A 170 0.42 -10.05 -7.79
CA THR A 170 0.22 -11.38 -7.19
C THR A 170 -0.75 -12.20 -8.04
N SER A 171 -0.98 -13.45 -7.63
CA SER A 171 -2.02 -14.28 -8.25
C SER A 171 -3.40 -13.62 -8.13
N ARG A 172 -4.30 -13.91 -9.07
CA ARG A 172 -5.66 -13.35 -9.09
C ARG A 172 -6.39 -13.52 -7.74
N PHE A 173 -6.21 -14.69 -7.13
CA PHE A 173 -6.83 -15.03 -5.84
C PHE A 173 -6.36 -14.11 -4.71
N ILE A 174 -5.07 -13.80 -4.64
CA ILE A 174 -4.53 -12.90 -3.61
C ILE A 174 -4.93 -11.46 -3.93
N PHE A 175 -4.86 -11.07 -5.21
CA PHE A 175 -5.23 -9.72 -5.65
C PHE A 175 -6.67 -9.38 -5.28
N ASP A 176 -7.63 -10.25 -5.59
CA ASP A 176 -9.06 -10.07 -5.29
C ASP A 176 -9.37 -10.01 -3.78
N GLY A 177 -8.51 -10.56 -2.91
CA GLY A 177 -8.68 -10.48 -1.46
C GLY A 177 -8.12 -9.20 -0.83
N VAL A 178 -7.30 -8.43 -1.56
CA VAL A 178 -6.59 -7.24 -1.04
C VAL A 178 -7.10 -5.94 -1.65
N THR A 179 -7.77 -5.99 -2.81
CA THR A 179 -8.34 -4.83 -3.51
C THR A 179 -9.86 -4.83 -3.51
#